data_AF-A0A8J6PI85-F1
#
_entry.id   AF-A0A8J6PI85-F1
#
_cell.length_a   1.000
_cell.length_b   1.000
_cell.length_c   1.000
_cell.angle_alpha   90.00
_cell.angle_beta   90.00
_cell.angle_gamma   90.00
#
_symmetry.space_group_name_H-M   'P 1'
#
loop_
_entity.id
_entity.type
_entity.pdbx_description
1 polymer ?
#
loop_
_entity_poly.entity_id
_entity_poly.type
_entity_poly.pdbx_seq_one_letter_code
_entity_poly.pdbx_strand_id
1 'polypeptide(L)'
;FRTVTRPSHDGVDLGAARFTPIRAASAGKVIRVVCNVSKGSCDVDGNRTLSGCGWYAEIQHAGSIVTRYCHMVRRPAVSVGQSVAEGQVIGYVGTSGSSSGPHLHFEVHTNAPPAMHSNAVNPIWFMRARGVALG
;
A
#
# COMPACT_ATOMS: atom_id res chain seq x y z
N PHE A 1 -11.98 -3.95 -3.24
CA PHE A 1 -11.64 -5.14 -2.44
C PHE A 1 -12.36 -6.36 -2.98
N ARG A 2 -11.61 -7.34 -3.49
CA ARG A 2 -12.08 -8.67 -3.92
C ARG A 2 -13.46 -8.70 -4.59
N THR A 3 -13.61 -7.92 -5.65
CA THR A 3 -14.84 -7.95 -6.47
C THR A 3 -14.94 -9.27 -7.22
N VAL A 4 -16.12 -9.57 -7.77
CA VAL A 4 -16.34 -10.76 -8.63
C VAL A 4 -15.31 -10.84 -9.76
N THR A 5 -14.93 -9.70 -10.34
CA THR A 5 -13.97 -9.59 -11.44
C THR A 5 -12.50 -9.55 -11.00
N ARG A 6 -12.22 -9.33 -9.71
CA ARG A 6 -10.86 -9.22 -9.14
C ARG A 6 -10.79 -9.91 -7.77
N PRO A 7 -11.03 -11.23 -7.68
CA PRO A 7 -11.17 -11.93 -6.40
C PRO A 7 -9.89 -11.96 -5.55
N SER A 8 -8.72 -11.77 -6.18
CA SER A 8 -7.41 -11.71 -5.52
C SER A 8 -6.94 -10.28 -5.20
N HIS A 9 -7.80 -9.27 -5.39
CA HIS A 9 -7.44 -7.87 -5.12
C HIS A 9 -7.64 -7.53 -3.64
N ASP A 10 -6.54 -7.63 -2.88
CA ASP A 10 -6.49 -7.57 -1.42
C ASP A 10 -6.64 -6.16 -0.83
N GLY A 11 -6.97 -5.18 -1.67
CA GLY A 11 -7.10 -3.79 -1.26
C GLY A 11 -8.11 -3.00 -2.08
N VAL A 12 -7.85 -1.71 -2.16
CA VAL A 12 -8.53 -0.76 -3.05
C VAL A 12 -7.50 -0.01 -3.86
N ASP A 13 -7.86 0.36 -5.09
CA ASP A 13 -7.02 1.19 -5.94
C ASP A 13 -7.58 2.61 -5.94
N LEU A 14 -6.77 3.57 -5.50
CA LEU A 14 -7.11 4.98 -5.40
C LEU A 14 -6.36 5.74 -6.50
N GLY A 15 -7.08 6.15 -7.54
CA GLY A 15 -6.51 6.91 -8.66
C GLY A 15 -5.94 8.24 -8.18
N ALA A 16 -4.69 8.52 -8.52
CA ALA A 16 -4.01 9.76 -8.17
C ALA A 16 -2.88 10.03 -9.15
N ALA A 17 -2.58 11.31 -9.41
CA ALA A 17 -1.47 11.68 -10.27
C ALA A 17 -0.13 11.16 -9.70
N ARG A 18 0.82 10.86 -10.59
CA ARG A 18 2.20 10.54 -10.19
C ARG A 18 2.75 11.67 -9.31
N PHE A 19 3.56 11.32 -8.32
CA PHE A 19 4.12 12.21 -7.31
C PHE A 19 3.12 12.79 -6.30
N THR A 20 1.84 12.38 -6.32
CA THR A 20 0.91 12.70 -5.22
C THR A 20 1.47 12.13 -3.91
N PRO A 21 1.53 12.90 -2.80
CA PRO A 21 2.01 12.40 -1.53
C PRO A 21 1.14 11.27 -0.99
N ILE A 22 1.77 10.15 -0.62
CA ILE A 22 1.12 9.05 0.11
C ILE A 22 1.35 9.29 1.60
N ARG A 23 0.27 9.30 2.37
CA ARG A 23 0.29 9.53 3.81
C ARG A 23 -0.03 8.26 4.58
N ALA A 24 0.62 8.08 5.73
CA ALA A 24 0.28 7.01 6.67
C ALA A 24 -1.18 7.18 7.14
N ALA A 25 -1.99 6.15 6.94
CA ALA A 25 -3.40 6.16 7.31
C ALA A 25 -3.62 6.16 8.83
N SER A 26 -2.60 5.86 9.64
CA SER A 26 -2.65 5.88 11.09
C SER A 26 -1.22 5.93 11.64
N ALA A 27 -1.06 6.38 12.88
CA ALA A 27 0.22 6.26 13.57
C ALA A 27 0.64 4.79 13.72
N GLY A 28 1.94 4.51 13.67
CA GLY A 28 2.44 3.14 13.74
C GLY A 28 3.95 3.03 13.53
N LYS A 29 4.41 1.79 13.35
CA LYS A 29 5.82 1.47 13.10
C LYS A 29 5.96 0.86 11.71
N VAL A 30 6.90 1.37 10.92
CA VAL A 30 7.22 0.81 9.60
C VAL A 30 7.87 -0.55 9.79
N ILE A 31 7.28 -1.59 9.21
CA ILE A 31 7.76 -2.98 9.32
C ILE A 31 8.32 -3.51 8.00
N ARG A 32 7.96 -2.91 6.86
CA ARG A 32 8.56 -3.24 5.56
C ARG A 32 8.74 -2.01 4.69
N VAL A 33 9.83 -2.03 3.92
CA VAL A 33 10.15 -1.13 2.81
C VAL A 33 10.82 -1.99 1.75
N VAL A 34 10.06 -2.42 0.74
CA VAL A 34 10.47 -3.51 -0.15
C VAL A 34 10.16 -3.14 -1.61
N CYS A 35 11.04 -3.58 -2.50
CA CYS A 35 10.76 -3.69 -3.92
C CYS A 35 10.39 -5.15 -4.21
N ASN A 36 9.17 -5.41 -4.69
CA ASN A 36 8.77 -6.74 -5.16
C ASN A 36 8.20 -6.68 -6.58
N VAL A 37 9.02 -7.05 -7.55
CA VAL A 37 8.61 -7.29 -8.93
C VAL A 37 9.07 -8.68 -9.37
N SER A 38 8.29 -9.34 -10.22
CA SER A 38 8.68 -10.66 -10.77
C SER A 38 9.95 -10.62 -11.62
N LYS A 39 10.23 -9.48 -12.26
CA LYS A 39 11.43 -9.24 -13.07
C LYS A 39 11.68 -7.74 -13.21
N GLY A 40 12.93 -7.37 -13.46
CA GLY A 40 13.32 -5.97 -13.70
C GLY A 40 13.53 -5.17 -12.41
N SER A 41 13.14 -3.90 -12.42
CA SER A 41 13.38 -2.94 -11.33
C SER A 41 12.07 -2.29 -10.86
N CYS A 42 12.04 -1.82 -9.62
CA CYS A 42 10.96 -0.98 -9.11
C CYS A 42 11.14 0.52 -9.44
N ASP A 43 12.30 0.92 -9.97
CA ASP A 43 12.60 2.32 -10.36
C ASP A 43 12.19 2.64 -11.81
N VAL A 44 11.29 1.83 -12.38
CA VAL A 44 10.70 2.01 -13.71
C VAL A 44 9.18 1.84 -13.64
N ASP A 45 8.51 2.30 -14.68
CA ASP A 45 7.06 2.13 -14.81
C ASP A 45 6.70 0.66 -15.00
N GLY A 46 5.70 0.24 -14.24
CA GLY A 46 5.16 -1.11 -14.26
C GLY A 46 4.16 -1.33 -15.39
N ASN A 47 3.69 -2.57 -15.48
CA ASN A 47 2.63 -2.98 -16.40
C ASN A 47 1.94 -4.25 -15.89
N ARG A 48 0.81 -4.62 -16.49
CA ARG A 48 -0.01 -5.78 -16.07
C ARG A 48 0.65 -7.15 -16.26
N THR A 49 1.78 -7.24 -16.96
CA THR A 49 2.54 -8.49 -17.11
C THR A 49 3.51 -8.74 -15.95
N LEU A 50 3.77 -7.72 -15.12
CA LEU A 50 4.52 -7.86 -13.89
C LEU A 50 3.61 -8.32 -12.75
N SER A 51 4.20 -8.93 -11.73
CA SER A 51 3.54 -9.21 -10.45
C SER A 51 4.16 -8.38 -9.32
N GLY A 52 3.46 -8.30 -8.19
CA GLY A 52 3.92 -7.61 -6.99
C GLY A 52 3.57 -6.13 -6.95
N CYS A 53 3.86 -5.53 -5.79
CA CYS A 53 3.52 -4.17 -5.44
C CYS A 53 4.53 -3.13 -5.95
N GLY A 54 5.63 -3.56 -6.57
CA GLY A 54 6.72 -2.65 -6.89
C GLY A 54 7.35 -2.09 -5.62
N TRP A 55 7.61 -0.79 -5.56
CA TRP A 55 8.00 -0.14 -4.31
C TRP A 55 6.80 -0.01 -3.38
N TYR A 56 6.92 -0.55 -2.16
CA TYR A 56 5.88 -0.46 -1.16
C TYR A 56 6.41 -0.36 0.27
N ALA A 57 5.55 0.13 1.16
CA ALA A 57 5.76 0.12 2.60
C ALA A 57 4.63 -0.61 3.32
N GLU A 58 4.95 -1.25 4.45
CA GLU A 58 3.97 -1.73 5.43
C GLU A 58 4.16 -1.04 6.76
N ILE A 59 3.06 -0.61 7.38
CA ILE A 59 3.05 0.01 8.70
C ILE A 59 2.18 -0.85 9.61
N GLN A 60 2.76 -1.28 10.74
CA GLN A 60 2.03 -1.91 11.83
C GLN A 60 1.45 -0.84 12.74
N HIS A 61 0.17 -0.97 13.06
CA HIS A 61 -0.57 -0.10 13.94
C HIS A 61 -0.97 -0.85 15.23
N ALA A 62 -1.58 -0.12 16.17
CA ALA A 62 -2.22 -0.75 17.33
C ALA A 62 -3.28 -1.78 16.89
N GLY A 63 -3.51 -2.79 17.75
CA GLY A 63 -4.54 -3.82 17.50
C GLY A 63 -4.18 -4.84 16.41
N SER A 64 -2.89 -5.07 16.17
CA SER A 64 -2.41 -6.05 15.16
C SER A 64 -2.90 -5.77 13.74
N ILE A 65 -3.12 -4.49 13.42
CA ILE A 65 -3.50 -4.03 12.09
C ILE A 65 -2.24 -3.66 11.31
N VAL A 66 -2.20 -4.04 10.04
CA VAL A 66 -1.15 -3.62 9.10
C VAL A 66 -1.79 -2.91 7.92
N THR A 67 -1.21 -1.78 7.50
CA THR A 67 -1.54 -1.14 6.22
C THR A 67 -0.40 -1.33 5.22
N ARG A 68 -0.73 -1.62 3.97
CA ARG A 68 0.24 -1.69 2.85
C ARG A 68 -0.06 -0.60 1.83
N TYR A 69 1.00 0.04 1.34
CA TYR A 69 0.94 1.13 0.35
C TYR A 69 1.84 0.79 -0.82
N CYS A 70 1.26 0.43 -1.95
CA CYS A 70 1.97 -0.10 -3.11
C CYS A 70 2.13 0.91 -4.26
N HIS A 71 2.88 0.50 -5.28
CA HIS A 71 3.09 1.21 -6.54
C HIS A 71 3.76 2.59 -6.39
N MET A 72 4.62 2.78 -5.39
CA MET A 72 5.31 4.05 -5.20
C MET A 72 6.27 4.37 -6.36
N VAL A 73 6.49 5.66 -6.62
CA VAL A 73 7.34 6.11 -7.74
C VAL A 73 8.83 5.81 -7.56
N ARG A 74 9.24 5.58 -6.32
CA ARG A 74 10.60 5.26 -5.89
C ARG A 74 10.51 4.62 -4.51
N ARG A 75 11.65 4.19 -3.98
CA ARG A 75 11.75 3.67 -2.60
C ARG A 75 11.00 4.58 -1.61
N PRO A 76 10.16 4.02 -0.71
CA PRO A 76 9.45 4.78 0.32
C PRO A 76 10.36 5.75 1.08
N ALA A 77 9.83 6.91 1.45
CA ALA A 77 10.53 7.98 2.17
C ALA A 77 10.61 7.72 3.70
N VAL A 78 10.63 6.45 4.08
CA VAL A 78 10.68 5.95 5.46
C VAL A 78 11.58 4.73 5.53
N SER A 79 12.00 4.37 6.74
CA SER A 79 12.86 3.22 7.01
C SER A 79 12.18 2.19 7.91
N VAL A 80 12.51 0.90 7.74
CA VAL A 80 12.07 -0.15 8.66
C VAL A 80 12.51 0.20 10.08
N GLY A 81 11.59 0.09 11.04
CA GLY A 81 11.82 0.45 12.42
C GLY A 81 11.32 1.85 12.79
N GLN A 82 11.13 2.73 11.81
CA GLN A 82 10.69 4.12 12.03
C GLN A 82 9.25 4.19 12.55
N SER A 83 9.03 4.99 13.59
CA SER A 83 7.70 5.41 14.01
C SER A 83 7.18 6.52 13.10
N VAL A 84 5.92 6.45 12.71
CA VAL A 84 5.25 7.44 11.87
C VAL A 84 3.97 7.92 12.54
N ALA A 85 3.66 9.20 12.37
CA ALA A 85 2.38 9.77 12.77
C ALA A 85 1.31 9.52 11.69
N GLU A 86 0.03 9.58 12.09
CA GLU A 86 -1.07 9.66 11.13
C GLU A 86 -0.89 10.90 10.23
N GLY A 87 -1.16 10.75 8.93
CA GLY A 87 -1.00 11.83 7.97
C GLY A 87 0.44 12.12 7.56
N GLN A 88 1.46 11.50 8.19
CA GLN A 88 2.86 11.66 7.81
C GLN A 88 3.09 11.16 6.38
N VAL A 89 3.82 11.92 5.57
CA VAL A 89 4.21 11.47 4.21
C VAL A 89 5.19 10.31 4.32
N ILE A 90 4.90 9.21 3.62
CA ILE A 90 5.70 7.99 3.62
C ILE A 90 6.26 7.63 2.25
N GLY A 91 5.84 8.34 1.22
CA GLY A 91 6.25 8.12 -0.15
C GLY A 91 5.35 8.88 -1.12
N TYR A 92 5.44 8.52 -2.39
CA TYR A 92 4.75 9.24 -3.47
C TYR A 92 4.19 8.27 -4.49
N VAL A 93 3.00 8.57 -4.99
CA VAL A 93 2.29 7.77 -6.00
C VAL A 93 3.14 7.60 -7.24
N GLY A 94 3.24 6.37 -7.72
CA GLY A 94 3.90 6.01 -8.96
C GLY A 94 3.09 4.97 -9.72
N THR A 95 3.80 4.11 -10.46
CA THR A 95 3.19 3.00 -11.19
C THR A 95 4.10 1.77 -11.24
N SER A 96 5.03 1.62 -10.28
CA SER A 96 5.96 0.48 -10.26
C SER A 96 5.23 -0.85 -10.03
N GLY A 97 5.72 -1.95 -10.61
CA GLY A 97 5.18 -3.30 -10.39
C GLY A 97 3.93 -3.61 -11.21
N SER A 98 2.99 -4.38 -10.64
CA SER A 98 1.77 -4.78 -11.35
C SER A 98 0.75 -3.63 -11.39
N SER A 99 1.02 -2.61 -12.20
CA SER A 99 0.19 -1.41 -12.34
C SER A 99 0.04 -1.01 -13.81
N SER A 100 -1.12 -0.52 -14.20
CA SER A 100 -1.39 -0.01 -15.55
C SER A 100 -1.35 1.51 -15.68
N GLY A 101 -1.06 2.22 -14.59
CA GLY A 101 -1.02 3.68 -14.55
C GLY A 101 -0.99 4.21 -13.12
N PRO A 102 -0.75 5.52 -12.92
CA PRO A 102 -0.60 6.09 -11.59
C PRO A 102 -1.81 5.89 -10.67
N HIS A 103 -1.59 5.21 -9.54
CA HIS A 103 -2.58 5.03 -8.47
C HIS A 103 -1.88 4.55 -7.18
N LEU A 104 -2.58 4.65 -6.06
CA LEU A 104 -2.21 3.98 -4.81
C LEU A 104 -3.02 2.68 -4.69
N HIS A 105 -2.34 1.54 -4.61
CA HIS A 105 -2.96 0.31 -4.13
C HIS A 105 -2.80 0.24 -2.61
N PHE A 106 -3.92 0.29 -1.90
CA PHE A 106 -3.99 0.37 -0.44
C PHE A 106 -4.68 -0.87 0.14
N GLU A 107 -3.96 -1.58 1.01
CA GLU A 107 -4.45 -2.78 1.69
C GLU A 107 -4.51 -2.57 3.20
N VAL A 108 -5.45 -3.26 3.85
CA VAL A 108 -5.57 -3.36 5.31
C VAL A 108 -5.61 -4.83 5.68
N HIS A 109 -4.84 -5.20 6.69
CA HIS A 109 -4.73 -6.57 7.17
C HIS A 109 -4.91 -6.64 8.68
N THR A 110 -5.52 -7.72 9.16
CA THR A 110 -5.72 -8.00 10.60
C THR A 110 -4.99 -9.29 11.00
N ASN A 111 -5.09 -9.71 12.26
CA ASN A 111 -4.61 -11.03 12.71
C ASN A 111 -3.09 -11.28 12.55
N ALA A 112 -2.31 -10.23 12.81
CA ALA A 112 -0.85 -10.18 12.92
C ALA A 112 -0.06 -9.92 11.61
N PRO A 113 1.11 -9.24 11.70
CA PRO A 113 1.99 -9.02 10.56
C PRO A 113 2.69 -10.30 10.06
N PRO A 114 3.18 -10.32 8.81
CA PRO A 114 3.07 -9.27 7.80
C PRO A 114 1.71 -9.27 7.08
N ALA A 115 1.51 -8.30 6.20
CA ALA A 115 0.37 -8.32 5.28
C ALA A 115 0.44 -9.57 4.36
N MET A 116 -0.65 -10.34 4.32
CA MET A 116 -0.80 -11.57 3.54
C MET A 116 -2.17 -11.61 2.86
N HIS A 117 -2.30 -12.43 1.81
CA HIS A 117 -3.61 -12.67 1.19
C HIS A 117 -4.62 -13.21 2.22
N SER A 118 -4.23 -14.15 3.08
CA SER A 118 -5.14 -14.77 4.05
C SER A 118 -5.73 -13.81 5.09
N ASN A 119 -5.08 -12.67 5.34
CA ASN A 119 -5.47 -11.75 6.41
C ASN A 119 -5.89 -10.35 5.91
N ALA A 120 -6.04 -10.17 4.59
CA ALA A 120 -6.55 -8.94 4.01
C ALA A 120 -8.04 -8.75 4.31
N VAL A 121 -8.43 -7.52 4.65
CA VAL A 121 -9.81 -7.12 4.94
C VAL A 121 -10.19 -5.89 4.14
N ASN A 122 -11.49 -5.64 3.96
CA ASN A 122 -11.98 -4.49 3.23
C ASN A 122 -11.46 -3.16 3.86
N PRO A 123 -10.66 -2.33 3.18
CA PRO A 123 -10.08 -1.12 3.76
C PRO A 123 -11.09 -0.04 4.19
N ILE A 124 -12.33 -0.10 3.70
CA ILE A 124 -13.34 0.95 3.93
C ILE A 124 -13.65 1.14 5.42
N TRP A 125 -13.77 0.06 6.21
CA TRP A 125 -14.08 0.20 7.64
C TRP A 125 -12.96 0.91 8.40
N PHE A 126 -11.71 0.61 8.06
CA PHE A 126 -10.53 1.16 8.72
C PHE A 126 -10.41 2.66 8.48
N MET A 127 -10.69 3.10 7.26
CA MET A 127 -10.68 4.53 6.90
C MET A 127 -11.90 5.26 7.45
N ARG A 128 -13.10 4.66 7.41
CA ARG A 128 -14.30 5.25 8.02
C ARG A 128 -14.15 5.49 9.51
N ALA A 129 -13.49 4.58 10.23
CA ALA A 129 -13.17 4.75 11.65
C ALA A 129 -12.26 5.96 11.94
N ARG A 130 -11.65 6.54 10.90
CA ARG A 130 -10.80 7.75 10.96
C ARG A 130 -11.46 8.96 10.28
N GLY A 131 -12.76 8.89 10.02
CA GLY A 131 -13.50 9.97 9.37
C GLY A 131 -13.19 10.15 7.87
N VAL A 132 -12.52 9.19 7.23
CA VAL A 132 -12.19 9.25 5.80
C VAL A 132 -13.06 8.28 5.01
N ALA A 133 -13.80 8.81 4.05
CA ALA A 133 -14.52 7.98 3.07
C ALA A 133 -13.56 7.58 1.94
N LEU A 134 -13.47 6.27 1.67
CA LEU A 134 -12.92 5.75 0.43
C LEU A 134 -14.10 5.53 -0.52
N GLY A 135 -14.10 6.26 -1.64
CA GLY A 135 -15.18 6.27 -2.64
C GLY A 135 -15.40 4.92 -3.30
#